data_AF-A0AAD7CI48-F1
#
_entry.id   AF-A0AAD7CI48-F1
#
_cell.length_a   1.000
_cell.length_b   1.000
_cell.length_c   1.000
_cell.angle_alpha   90.00
_cell.angle_beta   90.00
_cell.angle_gamma   90.00
#
_symmetry.space_group_name_H-M   'P 1'
#
loop_
_entity.id
_entity.type
_entity.pdbx_description
1 polymer ?
#
loop_
_entity_poly.entity_id
_entity_poly.type
_entity_poly.pdbx_seq_one_letter_code
_entity_poly.pdbx_strand_id
1 'polypeptide(L)'
;GKDLVIKWNWAPRARTAESACVLGARSLAETESPRMLNHLPDVFYAGDMESNAVLDIFGDIASNNSEERVLRVTVQERLEPLKDPALTADELEKAFRDIFEC
;
A
#
# COMPACT_ATOMS: atom_id res chain seq x y z
N GLY A 1 7.75 9.88 17.11
CA GLY A 1 7.70 9.39 15.72
C GLY A 1 6.81 8.18 15.67
N LYS A 2 6.15 7.91 14.53
CA LYS A 2 5.35 6.69 14.37
C LYS A 2 6.26 5.48 14.19
N ASP A 3 5.78 4.30 14.59
CA ASP A 3 6.49 3.04 14.35
C ASP A 3 6.62 2.77 12.85
N LEU A 4 7.67 2.07 12.43
CA LEU A 4 7.82 1.59 11.05
C LEU A 4 7.37 0.13 10.93
N VAL A 5 6.78 -0.21 9.79
CA VAL A 5 6.43 -1.58 9.43
C VAL A 5 7.06 -1.96 8.10
N ILE A 6 7.56 -3.19 8.04
CA ILE A 6 8.07 -3.80 6.81
C ILE A 6 7.04 -4.82 6.33
N LYS A 7 6.50 -4.61 5.13
CA LYS A 7 5.55 -5.50 4.48
C LYS A 7 6.25 -6.25 3.36
N TRP A 8 5.96 -7.55 3.29
CA TRP A 8 6.44 -8.45 2.25
C TRP A 8 5.22 -9.11 1.62
N ASN A 9 5.04 -8.96 0.31
CA ASN A 9 3.89 -9.51 -0.38
C ASN A 9 4.31 -10.23 -1.66
N TRP A 10 3.83 -11.46 -1.84
CA TRP A 10 3.97 -12.21 -3.08
C TRP A 10 2.78 -11.91 -4.00
N ALA A 11 2.88 -10.82 -4.74
CA ALA A 11 1.79 -10.30 -5.56
C ALA A 11 2.04 -10.55 -7.05
N PRO A 12 0.97 -10.66 -7.87
CA PRO A 12 1.13 -10.53 -9.31
C PRO A 12 1.81 -9.21 -9.67
N ARG A 13 2.73 -9.23 -10.63
CA ARG A 13 3.45 -8.03 -11.09
C ARG A 13 2.47 -6.98 -11.61
N ALA A 14 1.42 -7.42 -12.31
CA ALA A 14 0.39 -6.55 -12.88
C ALA A 14 -0.47 -5.83 -11.81
N ARG A 15 -0.50 -6.32 -10.57
CA ARG A 15 -1.28 -5.68 -9.50
C ARG A 15 -0.62 -4.37 -9.08
N THR A 16 -1.40 -3.29 -9.05
CA THR A 16 -0.97 -2.00 -8.51
C THR A 16 -0.38 -2.15 -7.10
N ALA A 17 0.79 -1.55 -6.88
CA ALA A 17 1.45 -1.56 -5.58
C ALA A 17 0.66 -0.74 -4.56
N GLU A 18 0.48 -1.27 -3.34
CA GLU A 18 -0.16 -0.54 -2.24
C GLU A 18 0.54 0.81 -1.99
N SER A 19 1.88 0.84 -2.06
CA SER A 19 2.67 2.06 -1.97
C SER A 19 2.29 3.10 -3.02
N ALA A 20 1.97 2.68 -4.25
CA ALA A 20 1.52 3.58 -5.30
C ALA A 20 0.14 4.17 -4.98
N CYS A 21 -0.80 3.36 -4.47
CA CYS A 21 -2.10 3.84 -4.00
C CYS A 21 -1.94 4.85 -2.86
N VAL A 22 -1.08 4.56 -1.88
CA VAL A 22 -0.80 5.47 -0.75
C VAL A 22 -0.18 6.78 -1.23
N LEU A 23 0.83 6.73 -2.09
CA LEU A 23 1.47 7.94 -2.63
C LEU A 23 0.50 8.78 -3.47
N GLY A 24 -0.36 8.14 -4.26
CA GLY A 24 -1.43 8.81 -5.00
C GLY A 24 -2.43 9.50 -4.07
N ALA A 25 -2.93 8.80 -3.04
CA ALA A 25 -3.85 9.36 -2.06
C ALA A 25 -3.22 10.53 -1.29
N ARG A 26 -1.92 10.48 -0.98
CA ARG A 26 -1.20 11.59 -0.34
C ARG A 26 -1.11 12.80 -1.25
N SER A 27 -0.72 12.60 -2.52
CA SER A 27 -0.66 13.69 -3.50
C SER A 27 -2.01 14.39 -3.67
N LEU A 28 -3.12 13.63 -3.67
CA LEU A 28 -4.47 14.18 -3.73
C LEU A 28 -4.84 14.93 -2.44
N ALA A 29 -4.49 14.37 -1.28
CA ALA A 29 -4.75 15.00 0.01
C ALA A 29 -3.98 16.32 0.17
N GLU A 30 -2.77 16.45 -0.37
CA GLU A 30 -2.01 17.72 -0.36
C GLU A 30 -2.78 18.86 -1.02
N THR A 31 -3.58 18.58 -2.05
CA THR A 31 -4.34 19.59 -2.79
C THR A 31 -5.79 19.75 -2.32
N GLU A 32 -6.47 18.66 -1.97
CA GLU A 32 -7.93 18.66 -1.75
C GLU A 32 -8.33 18.56 -0.28
N SER A 33 -7.52 17.90 0.54
CA SER A 33 -7.86 17.68 1.95
C SER A 33 -6.59 17.48 2.82
N PRO A 34 -5.83 18.56 3.10
CA PRO A 34 -4.53 18.46 3.77
C PRO A 34 -4.59 17.78 5.14
N ARG A 35 -5.73 17.87 5.84
CA ARG A 35 -5.96 17.15 7.10
C ARG A 35 -5.83 15.63 6.97
N MET A 36 -6.12 15.06 5.80
CA MET A 36 -6.05 13.61 5.56
C MET A 36 -4.61 13.09 5.52
N LEU A 37 -3.62 13.95 5.33
CA LEU A 37 -2.20 13.56 5.39
C LEU A 37 -1.81 12.99 6.75
N ASN A 38 -2.47 13.42 7.83
CA ASN A 38 -2.24 12.89 9.18
C ASN A 38 -2.64 11.41 9.32
N HIS A 39 -3.49 10.94 8.41
CA HIS A 39 -4.07 9.59 8.42
C HIS A 39 -3.46 8.66 7.38
N LEU A 40 -2.65 9.19 6.46
CA LEU A 40 -1.91 8.40 5.49
C LEU A 40 -0.50 8.13 6.01
N PRO A 41 0.04 6.92 5.85
CA PRO A 41 1.39 6.60 6.29
C PRO A 41 2.40 7.24 5.34
N ASP A 42 3.56 7.64 5.85
CA ASP A 42 4.71 7.92 4.98
C ASP A 42 5.31 6.60 4.46
N VAL A 43 5.66 6.57 3.19
CA VAL A 43 6.34 5.43 2.55
C VAL A 43 7.81 5.80 2.36
N PHE A 44 8.70 5.06 3.02
CA PHE A 44 10.15 5.30 2.98
C PHE A 44 10.85 4.46 1.92
N TYR A 45 10.33 3.27 1.64
CA TYR A 45 10.84 2.40 0.60
C TYR A 45 9.70 1.59 -0.02
N ALA A 46 9.72 1.46 -1.33
CA ALA A 46 8.87 0.53 -2.07
C ALA A 46 9.66 -0.01 -3.27
N GLY A 47 9.68 -1.34 -3.42
CA GLY A 47 10.39 -1.97 -4.51
C GLY A 47 9.93 -3.40 -4.75
N ASP A 48 10.01 -3.82 -6.00
CA ASP A 48 9.80 -5.19 -6.42
C ASP A 48 11.17 -5.86 -6.54
N MET A 49 11.32 -7.04 -5.94
CA MET A 49 12.52 -7.85 -6.06
C MET A 49 12.29 -8.95 -7.11
N GLU A 50 13.12 -8.94 -8.14
CA GLU A 50 13.17 -9.99 -9.17
C GLU A 50 13.53 -11.33 -8.51
N SER A 51 12.64 -12.30 -8.67
CA SER A 51 12.67 -13.53 -7.89
C SER A 51 13.53 -14.60 -8.57
N ASN A 52 14.80 -14.70 -8.17
CA ASN A 52 15.52 -15.99 -8.22
C ASN A 52 15.45 -16.68 -6.85
N ALA A 53 15.64 -15.95 -5.75
CA ALA A 53 15.66 -16.51 -4.40
C ALA A 53 14.29 -16.94 -3.84
N VAL A 54 13.18 -16.44 -4.40
CA VAL A 54 11.82 -16.79 -3.96
C VAL A 54 11.26 -17.98 -4.73
N LEU A 55 11.69 -18.17 -5.99
CA LEU A 55 11.47 -19.41 -6.74
C LEU A 55 12.10 -20.62 -6.04
N ASP A 56 13.22 -20.45 -5.34
CA ASP A 56 13.84 -21.55 -4.58
C ASP A 56 13.01 -21.96 -3.34
N ILE A 57 12.16 -21.07 -2.80
CA ILE A 57 11.35 -21.32 -1.60
C ILE A 57 9.92 -21.75 -1.96
N PHE A 58 9.37 -21.23 -3.06
CA PHE A 58 7.97 -21.43 -3.46
C PHE A 58 7.81 -22.07 -4.86
N GLY A 59 8.91 -22.53 -5.48
CA GLY A 59 8.96 -23.00 -6.87
C GLY A 59 8.02 -24.14 -7.20
N ASP A 60 7.74 -25.02 -6.24
CA ASP A 60 6.81 -26.13 -6.41
C ASP A 60 5.35 -25.68 -6.59
N ILE A 61 5.01 -24.44 -6.22
CA ILE A 61 3.66 -23.86 -6.38
C ILE A 61 3.53 -23.12 -7.72
N ALA A 62 4.64 -22.79 -8.38
CA ALA A 62 4.68 -21.95 -9.58
C ALA A 62 4.55 -22.71 -10.91
N SER A 63 4.52 -24.05 -10.89
CA SER A 63 4.40 -24.85 -12.11
C SER A 63 2.93 -25.06 -12.52
N ASN A 64 2.36 -24.10 -13.25
CA ASN A 64 1.41 -24.25 -14.38
C ASN A 64 0.48 -23.02 -14.46
N ASN A 65 0.60 -22.23 -15.54
CA ASN A 65 -0.30 -21.12 -15.89
C ASN A 65 -0.41 -19.94 -14.90
N SER A 66 0.50 -19.80 -13.96
CA SER A 66 0.44 -18.70 -12.99
C SER A 66 0.96 -17.38 -13.58
N GLU A 67 0.14 -16.34 -13.46
CA GLU A 67 0.49 -14.92 -13.66
C GLU A 67 1.88 -14.59 -13.08
N GLU A 68 2.68 -13.76 -13.77
CA GLU A 68 4.02 -13.38 -13.30
C GLU A 68 3.94 -12.70 -11.93
N ARG A 69 4.73 -13.18 -10.94
CA ARG A 69 4.69 -12.68 -9.55
C ARG A 69 6.05 -12.12 -9.14
N VAL A 70 6.00 -11.14 -8.26
CA VAL A 70 7.17 -10.48 -7.68
C VAL A 70 7.05 -10.42 -6.17
N LEU A 71 8.19 -10.42 -5.50
CA LEU A 71 8.24 -10.13 -4.07
C LEU A 71 8.26 -8.62 -3.90
N ARG A 72 7.13 -8.06 -3.49
CA ARG A 72 6.98 -6.63 -3.23
C ARG A 72 7.31 -6.33 -1.78
N VAL A 73 8.27 -5.44 -1.57
CA VAL A 73 8.70 -5.00 -0.25
C VAL A 73 8.32 -3.53 -0.06
N THR A 74 7.71 -3.21 1.07
CA THR A 74 7.35 -1.83 1.42
C THR A 74 7.76 -1.54 2.86
N VAL A 75 8.46 -0.44 3.08
CA VAL A 75 8.76 0.11 4.40
C VAL A 75 7.99 1.41 4.54
N GLN A 76 7.10 1.47 5.51
CA GLN A 76 6.22 2.62 5.73
C GLN A 76 5.96 2.83 7.21
N GLU A 77 5.40 3.99 7.56
CA GLU A 77 4.82 4.18 8.88
C GLU A 77 3.69 3.16 9.14
N ARG A 78 3.62 2.73 10.39
CA ARG A 78 2.49 1.95 10.90
C ARG A 78 1.24 2.80 10.78
N LEU A 79 0.24 2.24 10.09
CA LEU A 79 -1.12 2.77 10.11
C LEU A 79 -1.69 2.58 11.52
N GLU A 80 -1.98 3.68 12.19
CA GLU A 80 -2.82 3.66 13.37
C GLU A 80 -4.29 3.82 12.97
N PRO A 81 -5.23 3.25 13.75
CA PRO A 81 -6.64 3.55 13.59
C PRO A 81 -6.88 5.05 13.59
N LEU A 82 -7.81 5.50 12.75
CA LEU A 82 -8.28 6.87 12.73
C LEU A 82 -8.85 7.22 14.11
N LYS A 83 -8.19 8.13 14.82
CA LYS A 83 -8.56 8.56 16.18
C LYS A 83 -9.11 9.99 16.21
N ASP A 84 -9.22 10.66 15.07
CA ASP A 84 -9.72 12.04 15.03
C ASP A 84 -11.24 12.06 15.25
N PRO A 85 -11.73 12.60 16.38
CA PRO A 85 -13.16 12.69 16.64
C PRO A 85 -13.88 13.72 15.77
N ALA A 86 -13.14 14.59 15.07
CA ALA A 86 -13.71 15.57 14.14
C ALA A 86 -13.98 14.98 12.74
N LEU A 87 -13.50 13.77 12.45
CA LEU A 87 -13.78 13.05 11.20
C LEU A 87 -15.18 12.43 11.26
N THR A 88 -16.07 12.86 10.37
CA THR A 88 -17.41 12.26 10.28
C THR A 88 -17.37 10.95 9.48
N ALA A 89 -18.35 10.07 9.72
CA ALA A 89 -18.48 8.82 8.97
C ALA A 89 -18.62 9.08 7.45
N ASP A 90 -19.35 10.14 7.07
CA ASP A 90 -19.55 10.53 5.66
C ASP A 90 -18.24 10.99 5.00
N GLU A 91 -17.39 11.70 5.74
CA GLU A 91 -16.06 12.11 5.26
C GLU A 91 -15.14 10.91 5.05
N LEU A 92 -15.21 9.91 5.94
CA LEU A 92 -14.46 8.67 5.81
C LEU A 92 -14.98 7.81 4.65
N GLU A 93 -16.30 7.69 4.50
CA GLU A 93 -16.91 6.95 3.39
C GLU A 93 -16.53 7.58 2.05
N LYS A 94 -16.64 8.91 1.93
CA LYS A 94 -16.29 9.62 0.71
C LYS A 94 -14.80 9.44 0.37
N ALA A 95 -13.91 9.65 1.34
CA ALA A 95 -12.48 9.45 1.13
C ALA A 95 -12.15 8.01 0.72
N PHE A 96 -12.86 7.02 1.27
CA PHE A 96 -12.69 5.62 0.89
C PHE A 96 -13.16 5.37 -0.56
N ARG A 97 -14.33 5.87 -0.96
CA ARG A 97 -14.84 5.74 -2.33
C ARG A 97 -13.90 6.40 -3.33
N ASP A 98 -13.44 7.62 -3.06
CA ASP A 98 -12.55 8.37 -3.94
C ASP A 98 -11.22 7.63 -4.17
N ILE A 99 -10.73 6.85 -3.19
CA ILE A 99 -9.52 6.02 -3.32
C ILE A 99 -9.75 4.75 -4.16
N PHE A 100 -10.95 4.16 -4.12
CA PHE A 100 -11.26 2.88 -4.78
C PHE A 100 -11.92 3.01 -6.16
N GLU A 101 -12.54 4.16 -6.45
CA GLU A 101 -13.17 4.45 -7.75
C GLU A 101 -12.23 5.16 -8.75
N CYS A 102 -10.95 5.37 -8.37
CA CYS A 102 -9.87 5.81 -9.28
C CYS A 102 -9.22 4.63 -10.03
#